data_AF-A0A3E0R2L2-F1
#
_entry.id   AF-A0A3E0R2L2-F1
#
_cell.length_a   1.000
_cell.length_b   1.000
_cell.length_c   1.000
_cell.angle_alpha   90.00
_cell.angle_beta   90.00
_cell.angle_gamma   90.00
#
_symmetry.space_group_name_H-M   'P 1'
#
loop_
_entity.id
_entity.type
_entity.pdbx_description
1 polymer ?
#
loop_
_entity_poly.entity_id
_entity_poly.type
_entity_poly.pdbx_seq_one_letter_code
_entity_poly.pdbx_strand_id
1 'polypeptide(L)'
;MKPAPFKMGKTPVYYVDMEEGVLGKANNNGTIIVDENLSPLEAKDVIKHEQVHIDQMRRGDLDYDDKNVYWKGRIIPRSSIKEGAKNLPWEKEAYNKSNT
;
A
#
# COMPACT_ATOMS: atom_id res chain seq x y z
N MET A 1 17.42 17.46 1.85
CA MET A 1 17.55 16.72 0.57
C MET A 1 17.08 17.63 -0.55
N LYS A 2 17.86 17.79 -1.64
CA LYS A 2 17.36 18.44 -2.86
C LYS A 2 16.40 17.46 -3.56
N PRO A 3 15.21 17.90 -4.02
CA PRO A 3 14.32 17.01 -4.75
C PRO A 3 14.97 16.53 -6.05
N ALA A 4 14.68 15.29 -6.45
CA ALA A 4 15.21 14.72 -7.69
C ALA A 4 14.75 15.56 -8.91
N PRO A 5 15.62 15.76 -9.92
CA PRO A 5 15.34 16.65 -11.06
C PRO A 5 14.32 16.08 -12.07
N PHE A 6 13.76 14.92 -11.79
CA PHE A 6 12.68 14.30 -12.56
C PHE A 6 11.46 14.12 -11.66
N LYS A 7 10.26 14.32 -12.22
CA LYS A 7 9.04 13.87 -11.55
C LYS A 7 9.16 12.37 -11.38
N MET A 8 9.14 11.87 -10.13
CA MET A 8 8.95 10.45 -9.88
C MET A 8 7.76 9.99 -10.72
N GLY A 9 8.02 9.04 -11.62
CA GLY A 9 7.03 8.56 -12.58
C GLY A 9 5.78 8.03 -11.88
N LYS A 10 4.72 7.81 -12.67
CA LYS A 10 3.55 7.07 -12.18
C LYS A 10 4.03 5.78 -11.53
N THR A 11 3.54 5.49 -10.33
CA THR A 11 3.79 4.23 -9.63
C THR A 11 3.47 3.08 -10.59
N PRO A 12 4.41 2.16 -10.88
CA PRO A 12 4.13 1.01 -11.72
C PRO A 12 3.01 0.17 -11.09
N VAL A 13 2.01 -0.19 -11.90
CA VAL A 13 0.90 -1.05 -11.50
C VAL A 13 0.94 -2.30 -12.36
N TYR A 14 0.89 -3.47 -11.71
CA TYR A 14 0.82 -4.77 -12.37
C TYR A 14 -0.48 -5.46 -11.99
N TYR A 15 -1.10 -6.12 -12.97
CA TYR A 15 -2.27 -6.96 -12.77
C TYR A 15 -1.81 -8.41 -12.72
N VAL A 16 -2.20 -9.13 -11.67
CA VAL A 16 -1.81 -10.52 -11.45
C VAL A 16 -2.96 -11.29 -10.84
N ASP A 17 -2.99 -12.61 -11.02
CA ASP A 17 -3.85 -13.50 -10.24
C ASP A 17 -3.42 -13.48 -8.77
N MET A 18 -4.26 -12.92 -7.90
CA MET A 18 -3.96 -12.72 -6.49
C MET A 18 -4.61 -13.79 -5.61
N GLU A 19 -4.08 -13.96 -4.41
CA GLU A 19 -4.67 -14.87 -3.41
C GLU A 19 -6.09 -14.41 -3.04
N GLU A 20 -6.97 -15.39 -2.76
CA GLU A 20 -8.37 -15.13 -2.43
C GLU A 20 -8.51 -14.12 -1.28
N GLY A 21 -9.23 -13.03 -1.55
CA GLY A 21 -9.48 -11.96 -0.58
C GLY A 21 -8.44 -10.84 -0.53
N VAL A 22 -7.38 -10.89 -1.36
CA VAL A 22 -6.40 -9.81 -1.49
C VAL A 22 -6.60 -9.10 -2.83
N LEU A 23 -7.16 -7.90 -2.80
CA LEU A 23 -7.50 -7.16 -4.04
C LEU A 23 -6.33 -6.33 -4.59
N GLY A 24 -5.36 -5.98 -3.74
CA GLY A 24 -4.19 -5.21 -4.11
C GLY A 24 -3.14 -5.16 -3.01
N LYS A 25 -1.93 -4.73 -3.37
CA LYS A 25 -0.80 -4.57 -2.45
C LYS A 25 0.22 -3.56 -2.98
N ALA A 26 0.58 -2.58 -2.15
CA ALA A 26 1.73 -1.70 -2.34
C ALA A 26 3.01 -2.36 -1.84
N ASN A 27 4.04 -2.52 -2.68
CA ASN A 27 5.33 -3.13 -2.34
C ASN A 27 6.38 -2.06 -1.96
N ASN A 28 7.33 -2.41 -1.07
CA ASN A 28 8.40 -1.51 -0.60
C ASN A 28 9.35 -1.03 -1.72
N ASN A 29 9.41 -1.74 -2.85
CA ASN A 29 10.15 -1.31 -4.04
C ASN A 29 9.42 -0.21 -4.85
N GLY A 30 8.26 0.26 -4.37
CA GLY A 30 7.50 1.34 -4.98
C GLY A 30 6.55 0.93 -6.10
N THR A 31 6.20 -0.36 -6.21
CA THR A 31 5.20 -0.86 -7.19
C THR A 31 3.88 -1.20 -6.50
N ILE A 32 2.78 -1.19 -7.26
CA ILE A 32 1.48 -1.72 -6.82
C ILE A 32 1.18 -2.98 -7.64
N ILE A 33 0.66 -4.01 -6.98
CA ILE A 33 0.00 -5.15 -7.62
C ILE A 33 -1.50 -5.08 -7.34
N VAL A 34 -2.32 -5.46 -8.32
CA VAL A 34 -3.79 -5.45 -8.28
C VAL A 34 -4.29 -6.77 -8.84
N ASP A 35 -5.37 -7.29 -8.28
CA ASP A 35 -6.03 -8.49 -8.78
C ASP A 35 -6.54 -8.25 -10.21
N GLU A 36 -6.16 -9.13 -11.14
CA GLU A 36 -6.51 -9.04 -12.55
C GLU A 36 -8.00 -9.29 -12.84
N ASN A 37 -8.72 -9.90 -11.90
CA ASN A 37 -10.14 -10.24 -12.04
C ASN A 37 -11.08 -9.08 -11.66
N LEU A 38 -10.55 -7.96 -11.15
CA LEU A 38 -11.34 -6.80 -10.76
C LEU A 38 -11.91 -6.05 -11.97
N SER A 39 -13.11 -5.50 -11.81
CA SER A 39 -13.62 -4.55 -12.80
C SER A 39 -12.73 -3.29 -12.86
N PRO A 40 -12.72 -2.54 -13.97
CA PRO A 40 -11.92 -1.32 -14.08
C PRO A 40 -12.20 -0.27 -12.99
N LEU A 41 -13.43 -0.24 -12.45
CA LEU A 41 -13.79 0.68 -11.38
C LEU A 41 -13.21 0.22 -10.03
N GLU A 42 -13.36 -1.06 -9.70
CA GLU A 42 -12.79 -1.65 -8.48
C GLU A 42 -11.27 -1.55 -8.48
N ALA A 43 -10.62 -1.90 -9.60
CA ALA A 43 -9.18 -1.77 -9.75
C ALA A 43 -8.72 -0.32 -9.53
N LYS A 44 -9.47 0.66 -10.04
CA LYS A 44 -9.15 2.08 -9.83
C LYS A 44 -9.23 2.49 -8.36
N ASP A 45 -10.19 1.97 -7.62
CA ASP A 45 -10.36 2.29 -6.20
C ASP A 45 -9.30 1.59 -5.34
N VAL A 46 -8.95 0.34 -5.66
CA VAL A 46 -7.80 -0.36 -5.07
C VAL A 46 -6.50 0.41 -5.34
N ILE A 47 -6.24 0.83 -6.58
CA ILE A 47 -5.02 1.60 -6.92
C ILE A 47 -4.94 2.90 -6.11
N LYS A 48 -6.07 3.60 -5.88
CA LYS A 48 -6.07 4.82 -5.04
C LYS A 48 -5.68 4.50 -3.60
N HIS A 49 -6.21 3.41 -3.03
CA HIS A 49 -5.88 2.95 -1.68
C HIS A 49 -4.39 2.61 -1.58
N GLU A 50 -3.90 1.75 -2.47
CA GLU A 50 -2.48 1.33 -2.49
C GLU A 50 -1.52 2.51 -2.76
N GLN A 51 -1.96 3.51 -3.52
CA GLN A 51 -1.16 4.71 -3.75
C GLN A 51 -0.91 5.52 -2.46
N VAL A 52 -1.81 5.44 -1.47
CA VAL A 52 -1.59 6.04 -0.14
C VAL A 52 -0.52 5.27 0.61
N HIS A 53 -0.50 3.95 0.55
CA HIS A 53 0.57 3.14 1.15
C HIS A 53 1.93 3.43 0.52
N ILE A 54 2.00 3.57 -0.81
CA ILE A 54 3.22 4.00 -1.51
C ILE A 54 3.68 5.40 -1.04
N ASP A 55 2.76 6.32 -0.81
CA ASP A 55 3.08 7.63 -0.26
C ASP A 55 3.58 7.56 1.20
N GLN A 56 2.96 6.72 2.04
CA GLN A 56 3.42 6.46 3.41
C GLN A 56 4.84 5.88 3.40
N MET A 57 5.15 4.94 2.50
CA MET A 57 6.49 4.37 2.32
C MET A 57 7.49 5.43 1.86
N ARG A 58 7.14 6.26 0.88
CA ARG A 58 8.01 7.35 0.41
C ARG A 58 8.31 8.39 1.49
N ARG A 59 7.37 8.63 2.41
CA ARG A 59 7.56 9.50 3.58
C ARG A 59 8.40 8.85 4.69
N GLY A 60 8.61 7.54 4.65
CA GLY A 60 9.23 6.77 5.72
C GLY A 60 8.30 6.50 6.90
N ASP A 61 6.99 6.70 6.72
CA ASP A 61 5.98 6.44 7.75
C ASP A 61 5.64 4.95 7.83
N LEU A 62 5.61 4.24 6.70
CA LEU A 62 5.29 2.81 6.60
C LEU A 62 6.43 2.04 5.93
N ASP A 63 6.81 0.91 6.51
CA ASP A 63 7.64 -0.11 5.87
C ASP A 63 7.23 -1.47 6.48
N TYR A 64 7.64 -2.59 5.89
CA TYR A 64 7.42 -3.90 6.47
C TYR A 64 8.42 -4.94 5.94
N ASP A 65 8.66 -5.98 6.71
CA ASP A 65 9.38 -7.17 6.27
C ASP A 65 8.53 -8.43 6.51
N ASP A 66 9.13 -9.61 6.43
CA ASP A 66 8.42 -10.87 6.66
C ASP A 66 7.92 -11.02 8.12
N LYS A 67 8.42 -10.22 9.06
CA LYS A 67 8.19 -10.37 10.50
C LYS A 67 7.47 -9.19 11.13
N ASN A 68 7.70 -7.97 10.64
CA ASN A 68 7.27 -6.73 11.29
C ASN A 68 6.70 -5.73 10.29
N VAL A 69 5.75 -4.93 10.77
CA VAL A 69 5.39 -3.64 10.18
C VAL A 69 6.10 -2.54 10.97
N TYR A 70 6.68 -1.60 10.25
CA TYR A 70 7.31 -0.40 10.78
C TYR A 70 6.37 0.77 10.54
N TRP A 71 5.86 1.37 11.61
CA TRP A 71 4.96 2.51 11.51
C TRP A 71 5.47 3.69 12.34
N LYS A 72 5.91 4.74 11.66
CA LYS A 72 6.44 5.99 12.26
C LYS A 72 7.50 5.72 13.33
N GLY A 73 8.46 4.86 12.99
CA GLY A 73 9.55 4.45 13.88
C GLY A 73 9.18 3.40 14.94
N ARG A 74 7.93 2.93 14.98
CA ARG A 74 7.51 1.82 15.88
C ARG A 74 7.59 0.49 15.13
N ILE A 75 8.08 -0.54 15.81
CA ILE A 75 8.12 -1.92 15.31
C ILE A 75 6.89 -2.66 15.83
N ILE A 76 6.10 -3.23 14.92
CA ILE A 76 4.87 -3.96 15.24
C ILE A 76 5.00 -5.37 14.64
N PRO A 77 5.08 -6.43 15.46
CA PRO A 77 5.13 -7.80 14.95
C PRO A 77 3.89 -8.12 14.13
N ARG A 78 4.05 -8.68 12.93
CA ARG A 78 2.93 -9.07 12.06
C ARG A 78 2.04 -10.13 12.71
N SER A 79 2.64 -11.00 13.53
CA SER A 79 1.92 -11.99 14.36
C SER A 79 1.01 -11.37 15.43
N SER A 80 1.17 -10.08 15.75
CA SER A 80 0.37 -9.38 16.77
C SER A 80 -0.83 -8.64 16.19
N ILE A 81 -1.00 -8.63 14.87
CA ILE A 81 -2.05 -7.90 14.16
C ILE A 81 -2.74 -8.78 13.12
N LYS A 82 -3.93 -8.37 12.69
CA LYS A 82 -4.56 -8.92 11.48
C LYS A 82 -4.20 -8.01 10.32
N GLU A 83 -3.43 -8.53 9.36
CA GLU A 83 -3.04 -7.80 8.15
C GLU A 83 -4.26 -7.22 7.42
N GLY A 84 -4.12 -6.01 6.90
CA GLY A 84 -5.19 -5.30 6.19
C GLY A 84 -6.39 -4.87 7.05
N ALA A 85 -6.33 -5.00 8.38
CA ALA A 85 -7.45 -4.59 9.23
C ALA A 85 -7.65 -3.06 9.19
N LYS A 86 -8.86 -2.61 8.82
CA LYS A 86 -9.22 -1.18 8.67
C LYS A 86 -8.92 -0.29 9.88
N ASN A 87 -8.75 -0.87 11.07
CA ASN A 87 -8.47 -0.12 12.30
C ASN A 87 -6.97 0.18 12.50
N LEU A 88 -6.08 -0.43 11.70
CA LEU A 88 -4.65 -0.18 11.74
C LEU A 88 -4.34 1.26 11.32
N PRO A 89 -3.34 1.93 11.91
CA PRO A 89 -3.07 3.34 11.64
C PRO A 89 -2.81 3.67 10.17
N TRP A 90 -2.06 2.82 9.45
CA TRP A 90 -1.76 3.00 8.03
C TRP A 90 -2.97 2.75 7.14
N GLU A 91 -3.76 1.71 7.44
CA GLU A 91 -5.03 1.41 6.77
C GLU A 91 -6.06 2.53 6.95
N LYS A 92 -6.21 3.05 8.17
CA LYS A 92 -7.13 4.18 8.46
C LYS A 92 -6.83 5.38 7.58
N GLU A 93 -5.56 5.73 7.43
CA GLU A 93 -5.18 6.83 6.55
C GLU A 93 -5.47 6.52 5.08
N ALA A 94 -5.20 5.29 4.62
CA ALA A 94 -5.49 4.85 3.26
C ALA A 94 -6.99 4.97 2.95
N TYR A 95 -7.86 4.33 3.73
CA TYR A 95 -9.31 4.39 3.57
C TYR A 95 -9.87 5.83 3.60
N ASN A 96 -9.37 6.66 4.53
CA ASN A 96 -9.81 8.05 4.62
C ASN A 96 -9.42 8.90 3.40
N LYS A 97 -8.30 8.59 2.73
CA LYS A 97 -7.81 9.34 1.56
C LYS A 97 -8.34 8.79 0.23
N SER A 98 -8.61 7.49 0.16
CA SER A 98 -9.16 6.83 -1.03
C SER A 98 -10.69 6.90 -1.09
N ASN A 99 -11.38 7.16 0.03
CA ASN A 99 -12.83 7.05 0.20
C ASN A 99 -13.35 5.64 -0.12
N THR A 100 -12.67 4.60 0.39
CA THR A 100 -12.99 3.17 0.22
C THR A 100 -13.29 2.45 1.53
#